data_AF-A0A937DTL3-F1
#
_entry.id   AF-A0A937DTL3-F1
#
_cell.length_a   1.000
_cell.length_b   1.000
_cell.length_c   1.000
_cell.angle_alpha   90.00
_cell.angle_beta   90.00
_cell.angle_gamma   90.00
#
_symmetry.space_group_name_H-M   'P 1'
#
loop_
_entity.id
_entity.type
_entity.pdbx_description
1 polymer ?
#
loop_
_entity_poly.entity_id
_entity_poly.type
_entity_poly.pdbx_seq_one_letter_code
_entity_poly.pdbx_strand_id
1 'polypeptide(L)'
;MPRRCALSGKSVQYGNNVSHANNKSKRRFMSNLQVASVLSDALGHTVRLRLTPRGIKTIEHNGGIDAYLLDTNDSKLSPEMKVLKRRVASAKAKKDAKKAA
;
A
#
# COMPACT_ATOMS: atom_id res chain seq x y z
N MET A 1 16.81 -5.56 -1.53
CA MET A 1 15.54 -4.85 -1.20
C MET A 1 14.35 -5.80 -1.26
N PRO A 2 13.42 -5.76 -0.30
CA PRO A 2 12.21 -6.60 -0.34
C PRO A 2 11.28 -6.15 -1.47
N ARG A 3 10.96 -7.07 -2.40
CA ARG A 3 9.94 -6.90 -3.45
C ARG A 3 8.53 -7.10 -2.86
N ARG A 4 8.11 -6.17 -2.01
CA ARG A 4 6.79 -6.15 -1.38
C ARG A 4 6.09 -4.82 -1.63
N CYS A 5 4.77 -4.90 -1.83
CA CYS A 5 3.90 -3.73 -1.89
C CYS A 5 3.72 -3.13 -0.49
N ALA A 6 3.91 -1.81 -0.34
CA ALA A 6 3.73 -1.12 0.93
C ALA A 6 2.28 -1.20 1.43
N LEU A 7 1.30 -1.11 0.53
CA LEU A 7 -0.12 -1.10 0.88
C LEU A 7 -0.64 -2.50 1.24
N SER A 8 -0.50 -3.45 0.33
CA SER A 8 -1.16 -4.76 0.39
C SER A 8 -0.27 -5.91 0.87
N GLY A 9 1.02 -5.65 1.12
CA GLY A 9 1.99 -6.68 1.51
C GLY A 9 2.30 -7.72 0.43
N LYS A 10 1.69 -7.61 -0.77
CA LYS A 10 1.88 -8.55 -1.87
C LYS A 10 3.36 -8.71 -2.20
N SER A 11 3.80 -9.96 -2.16
CA SER A 11 5.20 -10.36 -2.35
C SER A 11 5.35 -11.26 -3.58
N VAL A 12 6.58 -11.70 -3.84
CA VAL A 12 6.88 -12.63 -4.93
C VAL A 12 6.23 -13.98 -4.63
N GLN A 13 5.59 -14.57 -5.64
CA GLN A 13 5.06 -15.92 -5.56
C GLN A 13 6.00 -16.89 -6.27
N TYR A 14 6.10 -18.10 -5.74
CA TYR A 14 6.87 -19.20 -6.34
C TYR A 14 5.92 -20.21 -6.97
N GLY A 15 6.32 -20.79 -8.10
CA GLY A 15 5.58 -21.87 -8.73
C GLY A 15 6.38 -22.51 -9.86
N ASN A 16 5.70 -23.16 -10.79
CA ASN A 16 6.32 -23.84 -11.92
C ASN A 16 5.73 -23.33 -13.24
N ASN A 17 6.55 -23.27 -14.28
CA ASN A 17 6.06 -23.32 -15.65
C ASN A 17 5.78 -24.79 -15.97
N VAL A 18 4.59 -25.09 -16.49
CA VAL A 18 4.15 -26.44 -16.87
C VAL A 18 3.97 -26.45 -18.39
N SER A 19 4.67 -27.33 -19.10
CA SER A 19 4.47 -27.51 -20.54
C SER A 19 3.24 -28.38 -20.82
N HIS A 20 2.83 -28.47 -22.09
CA HIS A 20 1.78 -29.41 -22.52
C HIS A 20 2.09 -30.87 -22.16
N ALA A 21 3.37 -31.25 -22.13
CA ALA A 21 3.82 -32.57 -21.69
C ALA A 21 3.96 -32.69 -20.16
N ASN A 22 3.48 -31.71 -19.40
CA ASN A 22 3.59 -31.62 -17.94
C ASN A 22 5.02 -31.55 -17.37
N ASN A 23 6.01 -31.15 -18.19
CA ASN A 23 7.36 -30.89 -17.69
C ASN A 23 7.36 -29.61 -16.85
N LYS A 24 7.73 -29.73 -15.56
CA LYS A 24 7.69 -28.64 -14.58
C LYS A 24 9.07 -28.01 -14.40
N SER A 25 9.18 -26.71 -14.65
CA SER A 25 10.38 -25.93 -14.34
C SER A 25 10.07 -24.82 -13.33
N LYS A 26 10.94 -24.63 -12.34
CA LYS A 26 10.72 -23.63 -11.27
C LYS A 26 10.72 -22.20 -11.84
N ARG A 27 9.74 -21.39 -11.43
CA ARG A 27 9.63 -19.97 -11.80
C ARG A 27 9.26 -19.10 -10.60
N ARG A 28 9.68 -17.84 -10.66
CA ARG A 28 9.26 -16.76 -9.76
C ARG A 28 8.27 -15.84 -10.47
N PHE A 29 7.12 -15.59 -9.85
CA PHE A 29 6.15 -14.58 -10.27
C PHE A 29 6.42 -13.27 -9.52
N MET A 30 6.98 -12.30 -10.24
CA MET A 30 7.30 -10.99 -9.67
C MET A 30 6.05 -10.11 -9.63
N SER A 31 5.86 -9.37 -8.54
CA SER A 31 4.87 -8.30 -8.48
C SER A 31 5.34 -7.10 -9.29
N ASN A 32 4.45 -6.52 -10.09
CA ASN A 32 4.70 -5.24 -10.75
C ASN A 32 4.69 -4.14 -9.68
N LEU A 33 5.88 -3.69 -9.26
CA LEU A 33 6.06 -2.64 -8.24
C LEU A 33 6.48 -1.35 -8.93
N GLN A 34 5.76 -0.28 -8.66
CA GLN A 34 6.00 1.06 -9.18
C GLN A 34 6.21 2.02 -8.01
N VAL A 35 7.12 2.97 -8.17
CA VAL A 35 7.29 4.06 -7.20
C VAL A 35 6.26 5.12 -7.55
N ALA A 36 5.30 5.34 -6.68
CA ALA A 36 4.22 6.31 -6.86
C ALA A 36 4.22 7.32 -5.72
N SER A 37 3.93 8.58 -6.05
CA SER A 37 3.72 9.65 -5.08
C SER A 37 2.23 9.83 -4.86
N VAL A 38 1.78 9.71 -3.61
CA VAL A 38 0.36 9.90 -3.25
C VAL A 38 0.26 11.09 -2.32
N LEU A 39 -0.68 12.00 -2.58
CA LEU A 39 -0.94 13.14 -1.69
C LEU A 39 -1.69 12.67 -0.43
N SER A 40 -1.23 13.12 0.73
CA SER A 40 -1.98 12.96 1.99
C SER A 40 -2.49 14.33 2.41
N ASP A 41 -3.81 14.46 2.50
CA ASP A 41 -4.49 15.70 2.87
C ASP A 41 -4.30 15.99 4.36
N ALA A 42 -4.32 14.97 5.21
CA ALA A 42 -4.10 15.11 6.65
C ALA A 42 -2.68 15.63 6.95
N LEU A 43 -1.67 15.15 6.21
CA LEU A 43 -0.27 15.50 6.41
C LEU A 43 0.20 16.71 5.59
N GLY A 44 -0.53 17.10 4.55
CA GLY A 44 -0.20 18.23 3.68
C GLY A 44 1.05 18.05 2.81
N HIS A 45 1.55 16.81 2.66
CA HIS A 45 2.70 16.50 1.81
C HIS A 45 2.50 15.19 1.04
N THR A 46 3.30 15.00 0.00
CA THR A 46 3.28 13.79 -0.81
C THR A 46 4.09 12.67 -0.17
N VAL A 47 3.50 11.49 -0.07
CA VAL A 47 4.14 10.27 0.44
C VAL A 47 4.56 9.43 -0.76
N ARG A 48 5.86 9.15 -0.86
CA ARG A 48 6.42 8.26 -1.88
C ARG A 48 6.37 6.82 -1.41
N LEU A 49 5.63 5.97 -2.11
CA LEU A 49 5.45 4.56 -1.76
C LEU A 49 5.74 3.64 -2.94
N ARG A 50 6.19 2.43 -2.64
CA ARG A 50 6.30 1.35 -3.63
C ARG A 50 5.01 0.55 -3.65
N LEU A 51 4.24 0.72 -4.70
CA LEU A 51 2.89 0.19 -4.84
C LEU A 51 2.78 -0.72 -6.04
N THR A 52 1.88 -1.70 -5.94
CA THR A 52 1.38 -2.41 -7.12
C THR A 52 0.31 -1.58 -7.82
N PRO A 53 0.08 -1.74 -9.14
CA PRO A 53 -1.02 -1.08 -9.84
C PRO A 53 -2.39 -1.29 -9.18
N ARG A 54 -2.65 -2.50 -8.67
CA ARG A 54 -3.88 -2.78 -7.89
C ARG A 54 -3.96 -1.96 -6.61
N GLY A 55 -2.82 -1.69 -5.98
CA GLY A 55 -2.75 -0.86 -4.78
C GLY A 55 -3.06 0.60 -5.07
N ILE A 56 -2.54 1.14 -6.18
CA ILE A 56 -2.90 2.49 -6.67
C ILE A 56 -4.42 2.58 -6.88
N LYS A 57 -5.00 1.61 -7.59
CA LYS A 57 -6.45 1.56 -7.83
C LYS A 57 -7.27 1.49 -6.52
N THR A 58 -6.81 0.76 -5.51
CA THR A 58 -7.49 0.69 -4.21
C THR A 58 -7.45 2.03 -3.46
N ILE A 59 -6.33 2.75 -3.52
CA ILE A 59 -6.22 4.08 -2.92
C ILE A 59 -7.20 5.05 -3.57
N GLU A 60 -7.26 5.06 -4.90
CA GLU A 60 -8.19 5.93 -5.65
C GLU A 60 -9.65 5.56 -5.39
N HIS A 61 -9.98 4.27 -5.35
CA HIS A 61 -11.33 3.80 -5.07
C HIS A 61 -11.83 4.24 -3.69
N ASN A 62 -10.95 4.27 -2.69
CA ASN A 62 -11.28 4.70 -1.34
C ASN A 62 -11.23 6.23 -1.16
N GLY A 63 -10.99 7.00 -2.22
CA GLY A 63 -10.95 8.47 -2.15
C GLY A 63 -9.67 9.04 -1.53
N GLY A 64 -8.56 8.30 -1.57
CA GLY A 64 -7.26 8.77 -1.11
C GLY A 64 -6.61 7.86 -0.07
N ILE A 65 -5.34 8.16 0.24
CA ILE A 65 -4.54 7.33 1.15
C ILE A 65 -5.01 7.43 2.60
N ASP A 66 -5.43 8.62 3.01
CA ASP A 66 -5.86 8.88 4.38
C ASP A 66 -7.19 8.17 4.68
N ALA A 67 -8.13 8.23 3.74
CA ALA A 67 -9.41 7.51 3.83
C ALA A 67 -9.18 6.00 3.90
N TYR A 68 -8.32 5.46 3.02
CA TYR A 68 -7.95 4.04 3.07
C TYR A 68 -7.36 3.64 4.42
N LEU A 69 -6.39 4.41 4.94
CA LEU A 69 -5.70 4.11 6.19
C LEU A 69 -6.61 4.16 7.41
N LEU A 70 -7.60 5.05 7.42
CA LEU A 70 -8.56 5.16 8.52
C LEU A 70 -9.61 4.04 8.50
N ASP A 71 -10.08 3.66 7.32
CA ASP A 71 -11.08 2.59 7.13
C ASP A 71 -10.50 1.19 7.40
N THR A 72 -9.24 0.95 6.99
CA THR A 72 -8.68 -0.39 7.05
C THR A 72 -8.14 -0.80 8.43
N ASN A 73 -8.44 -2.05 8.80
CA ASN A 73 -7.95 -2.68 10.02
C ASN A 73 -6.43 -2.90 10.00
N ASP A 74 -5.79 -2.70 11.16
CA ASP A 74 -4.33 -2.79 11.33
C ASP A 74 -3.74 -4.13 10.89
N SER A 75 -4.46 -5.24 11.04
CA SER A 75 -3.98 -6.57 10.63
C SER A 75 -3.70 -6.67 9.13
N LYS A 76 -4.36 -5.86 8.30
CA LYS A 76 -4.21 -5.85 6.84
C LYS A 76 -3.10 -4.90 6.36
N LEU A 77 -2.58 -4.04 7.23
CA LEU A 77 -1.55 -3.05 6.90
C LEU A 77 -0.15 -3.62 7.07
N SER A 78 0.76 -3.20 6.18
CA SER A 78 2.19 -3.41 6.37
C SER A 78 2.72 -2.59 7.56
N PRO A 79 3.90 -2.94 8.12
CA PRO A 79 4.50 -2.19 9.21
C PRO A 79 4.70 -0.69 8.89
N GLU A 80 5.13 -0.37 7.67
CA GLU A 80 5.30 1.01 7.19
C GLU A 80 3.96 1.76 7.19
N MET A 81 2.89 1.10 6.76
CA MET A 81 1.55 1.70 6.72
C MET A 81 0.95 1.88 8.11
N LYS A 82 1.25 1.01 9.09
CA LYS A 82 0.83 1.21 10.48
C LYS A 82 1.45 2.48 11.08
N VAL A 83 2.72 2.73 10.80
CA VAL A 83 3.39 3.96 11.22
C VAL A 83 2.74 5.17 10.55
N LEU A 84 2.46 5.09 9.25
CA LEU A 84 1.79 6.17 8.51
C LEU A 84 0.37 6.42 9.04
N LYS A 85 -0.40 5.38 9.33
CA LYS A 85 -1.75 5.48 9.93
C LYS A 85 -1.73 6.26 11.24
N ARG A 86 -0.79 5.94 12.14
CA ARG A 86 -0.64 6.67 13.42
C ARG A 86 -0.32 8.14 13.18
N ARG A 87 0.56 8.45 12.22
CA ARG A 87 0.90 9.83 11.86
C ARG A 87 -0.33 10.57 11.32
N VAL A 88 -1.05 9.96 10.37
CA VAL A 88 -2.28 10.52 9.78
C VAL A 88 -3.35 10.75 10.86
N ALA A 89 -3.58 9.79 11.76
CA ALA A 89 -4.54 9.95 12.84
C ALA A 89 -4.18 11.12 13.77
N SER A 90 -2.90 11.23 14.16
CA SER A 90 -2.42 12.34 14.99
C SER A 90 -2.52 13.70 14.28
N ALA A 91 -2.23 13.75 12.98
CA ALA A 91 -2.29 14.98 12.19
C ALA A 91 -3.74 15.41 11.93
N LYS A 92 -4.63 14.45 11.71
CA LYS A 92 -6.07 14.68 11.57
C LYS A 92 -6.66 15.27 12.84
N ALA A 93 -6.39 14.66 14.00
CA ALA A 93 -6.83 15.19 15.30
C ALA A 93 -6.35 16.64 15.54
N LYS A 94 -5.09 16.95 15.19
CA LYS A 94 -4.56 18.32 15.28
C LYS A 94 -5.25 19.29 14.32
N LYS A 95 -5.54 18.86 13.08
CA LYS A 95 -6.27 19.68 12.10
C LYS A 95 -7.71 19.93 12.54
N ASP A 96 -8.38 18.92 13.08
CA ASP A 96 -9.75 19.03 13.57
C ASP A 96 -9.80 19.98 14.78
N ALA A 97 -8.86 19.87 15.72
CA ALA A 97 -8.72 20.80 16.84
C ALA A 97 -8.46 22.25 16.38
N LYS A 98 -7.63 22.45 15.35
CA LYS A 98 -7.38 23.78 14.77
C LYS A 98 -8.59 24.33 14.02
N LYS A 99 -9.44 23.48 13.45
CA LYS A 99 -10.66 23.90 12.73
C LYS A 99 -11.79 24.30 13.69
N ALA A 100 -11.80 23.71 14.90
CA ALA A 100 -12.79 23.98 15.93
C ALA A 100 -12.45 25.19 16.82
N ALA A 101 -11.21 25.69 16.75
CA ALA A 101 -10.75 26.92 17.39
C ALA A 101 -10.84 28.10 16.41
#